data_AF-A0A5E7SVY0-F1
#
_entry.id   AF-A0A5E7SVY0-F1
#
_cell.length_a   1.000
_cell.length_b   1.000
_cell.length_c   1.000
_cell.angle_alpha   90.00
_cell.angle_beta   90.00
_cell.angle_gamma   90.00
#
_symmetry.space_group_name_H-M   'P 1'
#
loop_
_entity.id
_entity.type
_entity.pdbx_description
1 polymer ?
#
loop_
_entity_poly.entity_id
_entity_poly.type
_entity_poly.pdbx_seq_one_letter_code
_entity_poly.pdbx_strand_id
1 'polypeptide(L)'
;MAGNAEQAGGSLKTKKPQCGNTEASGNEINFGEEIVMSNNSTAASSVIPFNFGKQQVRTLLISDQPWFVAGDVSLALEYRDSFNMCRNLDDDEKGTQIVSTPGGEQEMLVINESGLYSAILRSRKAEAKRFKKWITAEVLPAIRKHGRYEDQGKMAALMDQLSLSQFNTIKGVIRDKIKAAPAEKRQGLQLVMHNRLHTRFNVPRTELIPASQFDSACNFIAAYSIEGEYLGKETAAPMLPLNIHFPVDCLTDRREGMRKPRDEKHDYLGVVLSDLAENFTSPCEKILSELSRAGYSVEGAWWEFRTYRNKTEQLLGMIRGLQEVAVAPQSYVIGRRVSA
;
A
#
# COMPACT_ATOMS: atom_id res chain seq x y z
N MET A 1 -67.56 -65.71 7.87
CA MET A 1 -66.47 -65.59 6.87
C MET A 1 -66.92 -64.61 5.81
N ALA A 2 -66.05 -63.63 5.52
CA ALA A 2 -65.93 -62.81 4.31
C ALA A 2 -67.12 -61.93 3.86
N GLY A 3 -66.95 -60.62 4.08
CA GLY A 3 -66.75 -59.62 3.02
C GLY A 3 -68.00 -59.17 2.25
N ASN A 4 -68.50 -57.98 2.57
CA ASN A 4 -69.63 -57.35 1.87
C ASN A 4 -69.17 -56.14 1.03
N ALA A 5 -69.43 -56.29 -0.27
CA ALA A 5 -70.03 -55.34 -1.21
C ALA A 5 -69.43 -53.94 -1.40
N GLU A 6 -68.83 -53.82 -2.59
CA GLU A 6 -68.48 -52.62 -3.33
C GLU A 6 -69.69 -51.84 -3.88
N GLN A 7 -69.46 -50.53 -4.01
CA GLN A 7 -69.86 -49.62 -5.10
C GLN A 7 -71.32 -49.09 -5.21
N ALA A 8 -71.49 -47.94 -4.55
CA ALA A 8 -71.83 -46.62 -5.12
C ALA A 8 -72.47 -46.52 -6.54
N GLY A 9 -73.71 -46.02 -6.56
CA GLY A 9 -74.31 -45.27 -7.67
C GLY A 9 -74.04 -43.77 -7.55
N GLY A 10 -73.85 -43.10 -8.69
CA GLY A 10 -73.40 -41.70 -8.78
C GLY A 10 -74.48 -40.63 -8.83
N SER A 11 -74.05 -39.38 -9.03
CA SER A 11 -74.56 -38.42 -10.02
C SER A 11 -74.01 -37.01 -9.75
N LEU A 12 -73.97 -36.21 -10.81
CA LEU A 12 -73.21 -34.97 -10.98
C LEU A 12 -73.87 -33.70 -10.40
N LYS A 13 -73.00 -32.85 -9.85
CA LYS A 13 -72.84 -31.38 -10.01
C LYS A 13 -74.07 -30.48 -10.17
N THR A 14 -74.18 -29.48 -9.28
CA THR A 14 -74.65 -28.12 -9.60
C THR A 14 -73.90 -27.02 -8.82
N LYS A 15 -73.81 -25.84 -9.43
CA LYS A 15 -72.89 -24.71 -9.21
C LYS A 15 -73.27 -23.74 -8.07
N LYS A 16 -72.22 -23.08 -7.50
CA LYS A 16 -72.00 -21.65 -7.05
C LYS A 16 -73.23 -20.78 -6.71
N PRO A 17 -73.20 -19.85 -5.70
CA PRO A 17 -72.32 -18.64 -5.70
C PRO A 17 -71.97 -18.04 -4.30
N GLN A 18 -70.89 -17.26 -4.12
CA GLN A 18 -70.73 -15.78 -4.01
C GLN A 18 -70.47 -15.20 -2.59
N CYS A 19 -69.48 -14.30 -2.57
CA CYS A 19 -69.26 -13.08 -1.77
C CYS A 19 -69.34 -13.06 -0.22
N GLY A 20 -68.18 -12.74 0.38
CA GLY A 20 -67.92 -11.44 1.03
C GLY A 20 -68.31 -11.26 2.51
N ASN A 21 -67.30 -11.07 3.37
CA ASN A 21 -67.06 -9.85 4.20
C ASN A 21 -66.45 -10.13 5.59
N THR A 22 -65.55 -9.21 5.97
CA THR A 22 -65.23 -8.68 7.32
C THR A 22 -64.55 -9.54 8.40
N GLU A 23 -63.27 -9.20 8.59
CA GLU A 23 -62.44 -8.98 9.79
C GLU A 23 -62.71 -9.61 11.18
N ALA A 24 -61.57 -10.07 11.73
CA ALA A 24 -61.09 -10.07 13.12
C ALA A 24 -61.70 -11.02 14.16
N SER A 25 -60.89 -11.97 14.64
CA SER A 25 -60.62 -12.17 16.08
C SER A 25 -59.53 -13.24 16.26
N GLY A 26 -58.76 -13.09 17.34
CA GLY A 26 -57.52 -13.79 17.64
C GLY A 26 -57.62 -15.28 17.99
N ASN A 27 -56.41 -15.82 18.20
CA ASN A 27 -56.04 -16.89 19.12
C ASN A 27 -56.51 -18.32 18.79
N GLU A 28 -55.59 -19.18 18.34
CA GLU A 28 -54.84 -20.12 19.20
C GLU A 28 -54.13 -21.21 18.35
N ILE A 29 -52.81 -21.26 18.53
CA ILE A 29 -51.92 -22.44 18.59
C ILE A 29 -52.50 -23.79 18.14
N ASN A 30 -51.92 -24.37 17.09
CA ASN A 30 -51.83 -25.82 16.93
C ASN A 30 -50.38 -26.23 16.71
N PHE A 31 -49.88 -26.98 17.70
CA PHE A 31 -48.65 -27.76 17.65
C PHE A 31 -48.85 -28.95 16.71
N GLY A 32 -47.87 -29.19 15.85
CA GLY A 32 -47.66 -30.49 15.21
C GLY A 32 -48.13 -30.56 13.77
N GLU A 33 -47.25 -30.20 12.85
CA GLU A 33 -47.11 -30.95 11.61
C GLU A 33 -45.65 -30.95 11.15
N GLU A 34 -45.23 -32.15 10.78
CA GLU A 34 -43.89 -32.63 10.47
C GLU A 34 -43.35 -31.94 9.21
N ILE A 35 -42.37 -31.03 9.36
CA ILE A 35 -41.70 -30.43 8.20
C ILE A 35 -40.58 -31.36 7.74
N VAL A 36 -40.89 -32.07 6.66
CA VAL A 36 -39.98 -32.78 5.76
C VAL A 36 -38.76 -31.91 5.46
N MET A 37 -37.57 -32.37 5.88
CA MET A 37 -36.27 -31.77 5.59
C MET A 37 -36.09 -31.61 4.07
N SER A 38 -36.21 -30.37 3.59
CA SER A 38 -35.81 -29.98 2.25
C SER A 38 -34.43 -29.36 2.34
N ASN A 39 -33.47 -29.96 1.65
CA ASN A 39 -32.06 -29.61 1.60
C ASN A 39 -31.84 -28.11 1.34
N ASN A 40 -31.27 -27.39 2.32
CA ASN A 40 -30.66 -26.09 2.07
C ASN A 40 -29.13 -26.26 1.98
N SER A 41 -28.65 -26.41 0.75
CA SER A 41 -27.24 -26.26 0.40
C SER A 41 -26.75 -24.85 0.71
N THR A 42 -25.71 -24.79 1.54
CA THR A 42 -24.52 -23.95 1.42
C THR A 42 -24.75 -22.43 1.24
N ALA A 43 -25.03 -21.74 2.34
CA ALA A 43 -24.67 -20.33 2.47
C ALA A 43 -23.23 -20.25 2.99
N ALA A 44 -22.33 -19.65 2.21
CA ALA A 44 -20.94 -19.43 2.61
C ALA A 44 -20.89 -18.59 3.89
N SER A 45 -20.43 -19.19 5.00
CA SER A 45 -20.25 -18.50 6.28
C SER A 45 -19.13 -17.47 6.16
N SER A 46 -19.48 -16.19 6.02
CA SER A 46 -18.52 -15.10 6.01
C SER A 46 -17.81 -15.01 7.36
N VAL A 47 -16.52 -15.31 7.39
CA VAL A 47 -15.70 -15.16 8.59
C VAL A 47 -15.35 -13.68 8.76
N ILE A 48 -15.85 -13.03 9.80
CA ILE A 48 -15.45 -11.67 10.19
C ILE A 48 -14.29 -11.80 11.18
N PRO A 49 -13.08 -11.33 10.84
CA PRO A 49 -11.96 -11.38 11.78
C PRO A 49 -12.13 -10.37 12.91
N PHE A 50 -12.16 -10.84 14.16
CA PHE A 50 -12.16 -10.04 15.38
C PHE A 50 -10.75 -10.04 16.00
N ASN A 51 -10.16 -8.87 16.26
CA ASN A 51 -8.81 -8.79 16.84
C ASN A 51 -8.87 -8.64 18.36
N PHE A 52 -8.35 -9.62 19.09
CA PHE A 52 -8.14 -9.55 20.54
C PHE A 52 -6.65 -9.31 20.84
N GLY A 53 -6.28 -8.04 21.03
CA GLY A 53 -4.87 -7.65 21.22
C GLY A 53 -4.02 -7.92 19.98
N LYS A 54 -3.07 -8.85 20.07
CA LYS A 54 -2.20 -9.28 18.94
C LYS A 54 -2.71 -10.54 18.22
N GLN A 55 -3.77 -11.17 18.71
CA GLN A 55 -4.30 -12.43 18.18
C GLN A 55 -5.59 -12.17 17.39
N GLN A 56 -5.69 -12.75 16.19
CA GLN A 56 -6.90 -12.71 15.38
C GLN A 56 -7.81 -13.90 15.74
N VAL A 57 -9.07 -13.62 16.05
CA VAL A 57 -10.12 -14.60 16.34
C VAL A 57 -11.09 -14.62 15.15
N ARG A 58 -11.29 -15.79 14.56
CA ARG A 58 -12.27 -15.96 13.48
C ARG A 58 -13.68 -16.01 14.06
N THR A 59 -14.58 -15.21 13.49
CA THR A 59 -15.99 -15.12 13.89
C THR A 59 -16.90 -15.49 12.72
N LEU A 60 -17.90 -16.33 12.96
CA LEU A 60 -18.95 -16.74 12.04
C LEU A 60 -20.26 -16.08 12.46
N LEU A 61 -21.10 -15.73 11.50
CA LEU A 61 -22.46 -15.26 11.78
C LEU A 61 -23.43 -16.44 11.60
N ILE A 62 -24.08 -16.87 12.69
CA ILE A 62 -25.04 -17.98 12.68
C ILE A 62 -26.31 -17.47 13.36
N SER A 63 -27.44 -17.49 12.63
CA SER A 63 -28.73 -16.99 13.12
C SER A 63 -28.64 -15.56 13.69
N ASP A 64 -27.95 -14.66 12.98
CA ASP A 64 -27.66 -13.28 13.38
C ASP A 64 -26.92 -13.10 14.70
N GLN A 65 -26.35 -14.18 15.25
CA GLN A 65 -25.50 -14.13 16.43
C GLN A 65 -24.03 -14.40 16.04
N PRO A 66 -23.08 -13.72 16.69
CA PRO A 66 -21.66 -13.99 16.48
C PRO A 66 -21.24 -15.27 17.20
N TRP A 67 -20.58 -16.16 16.46
CA TRP A 67 -19.96 -17.38 16.95
C TRP A 67 -18.46 -17.34 16.70
N PHE A 68 -17.66 -17.69 17.68
CA PHE A 68 -16.21 -17.57 17.66
C PHE A 68 -15.58 -18.95 17.55
N VAL A 69 -14.54 -19.09 16.73
CA VAL A 69 -13.78 -20.35 16.64
C VAL A 69 -13.06 -20.60 17.97
N ALA A 70 -13.42 -21.69 18.64
CA ALA A 70 -12.94 -22.02 19.98
C ALA A 70 -11.42 -22.23 20.03
N GLY A 71 -10.83 -22.72 18.93
CA GLY A 71 -9.38 -22.87 18.79
C GLY A 71 -8.65 -21.53 18.97
N ASP A 72 -9.08 -20.50 18.24
CA ASP A 72 -8.45 -19.18 18.27
C ASP A 72 -8.63 -18.52 19.65
N VAL A 73 -9.81 -18.67 20.26
CA VAL A 73 -10.10 -18.17 21.61
C VAL A 73 -9.25 -18.89 22.67
N SER A 74 -9.13 -20.21 22.58
CA SER A 74 -8.32 -21.01 23.51
C SER A 74 -6.86 -20.58 23.48
N LEU A 75 -6.34 -20.28 22.29
CA LEU A 75 -4.98 -19.83 22.09
C LEU A 75 -4.78 -18.39 22.61
N ALA A 76 -5.73 -17.49 22.36
CA ALA A 76 -5.69 -16.13 22.87
C ALA A 76 -5.72 -16.08 24.43
N LEU A 77 -6.48 -16.97 25.05
CA LEU A 77 -6.65 -17.07 26.50
C LEU A 77 -5.66 -18.03 27.19
N GLU A 78 -4.74 -18.64 26.44
CA GLU A 78 -3.72 -19.60 26.90
C GLU A 78 -4.31 -20.84 27.60
N TYR A 79 -5.44 -21.32 27.10
CA TYR A 79 -5.90 -22.67 27.42
C TYR A 79 -5.04 -23.70 26.70
N ARG A 80 -4.92 -24.90 27.29
CA ARG A 80 -4.17 -26.02 26.71
C ARG A 80 -4.69 -26.42 25.33
N ASP A 81 -6.01 -26.44 25.18
CA ASP A 81 -6.73 -26.74 23.96
C ASP A 81 -8.16 -26.18 24.04
N SER A 82 -8.84 -26.13 22.89
CA SER A 82 -10.25 -25.73 22.81
C SER A 82 -11.17 -26.68 23.57
N PHE A 83 -10.85 -27.98 23.60
CA PHE A 83 -11.67 -28.99 24.26
C PHE A 83 -11.77 -28.78 25.78
N ASN A 84 -10.64 -28.54 26.47
CA ASN A 84 -10.65 -28.26 27.91
C ASN A 84 -11.32 -26.93 28.25
N MET A 85 -11.24 -25.94 27.35
CA MET A 85 -11.98 -24.69 27.50
C MET A 85 -13.50 -24.93 27.41
N CYS A 86 -13.95 -25.64 26.36
CA CYS A 86 -15.36 -25.91 26.08
C CYS A 86 -16.00 -26.94 27.03
N ARG A 87 -15.20 -27.76 27.74
CA ARG A 87 -15.70 -28.76 28.70
C ARG A 87 -16.57 -28.16 29.81
N ASN A 88 -16.31 -26.90 30.15
CA ASN A 88 -16.99 -26.20 31.23
C ASN A 88 -18.00 -25.16 30.71
N LEU A 89 -18.37 -25.26 29.44
CA LEU A 89 -19.43 -24.47 28.79
C LEU A 89 -20.68 -25.34 28.66
N ASP A 90 -21.83 -24.71 28.77
CA ASP A 90 -23.11 -25.37 28.62
C ASP A 90 -23.33 -25.80 27.15
N ASP A 91 -24.26 -26.72 26.91
CA ASP A 91 -24.47 -27.31 25.58
C ASP A 91 -25.04 -26.30 24.56
N ASP A 92 -25.68 -25.24 25.02
CA ASP A 92 -26.16 -24.11 24.21
C ASP A 92 -25.08 -23.06 23.92
N GLU A 93 -23.97 -23.08 24.67
CA GLU A 93 -22.84 -22.16 24.51
C GLU A 93 -21.79 -22.65 23.49
N LYS A 94 -21.86 -23.91 23.09
CA LYS A 94 -20.88 -24.57 22.21
C LYS A 94 -21.57 -25.29 21.05
N GLY A 95 -20.86 -25.39 19.93
CA GLY A 95 -21.34 -26.09 18.76
C GLY A 95 -20.20 -26.47 17.83
N THR A 96 -20.54 -27.17 16.76
CA THR A 96 -19.59 -27.58 15.74
C THR A 96 -20.05 -27.05 14.39
N GLN A 97 -19.14 -26.40 13.66
CA GLN A 97 -19.45 -25.81 12.36
C GLN A 97 -18.33 -26.05 11.36
N ILE A 98 -18.72 -26.19 10.09
CA ILE A 98 -17.78 -26.33 8.99
C ILE A 98 -17.24 -24.93 8.64
N VAL A 99 -15.94 -24.74 8.82
CA VAL A 99 -15.25 -23.49 8.52
C VAL A 99 -14.35 -23.69 7.31
N SER A 100 -14.52 -22.84 6.30
CA SER A 100 -13.64 -22.83 5.13
C SER A 100 -12.27 -22.26 5.51
N THR A 101 -11.24 -23.10 5.46
CA THR A 101 -9.84 -22.71 5.68
C THR A 101 -9.03 -22.82 4.39
N PRO A 102 -7.83 -22.21 4.30
CA PRO A 102 -6.96 -22.37 3.14
C PRO A 102 -6.59 -23.84 2.81
N GLY A 103 -6.71 -24.74 3.79
CA GLY A 103 -6.52 -26.19 3.62
C GLY A 103 -7.80 -26.97 3.30
N GLY A 104 -8.92 -26.30 3.04
CA GLY A 104 -10.22 -26.90 2.78
C GLY A 104 -11.25 -26.67 3.89
N GLU A 105 -12.42 -27.26 3.72
CA GLU A 105 -13.49 -27.27 4.72
C GLU A 105 -13.08 -28.13 5.92
N GLN A 106 -13.09 -27.53 7.11
CA GLN A 106 -12.74 -28.21 8.35
C GLN A 106 -13.85 -28.03 9.38
N GLU A 107 -14.21 -29.14 10.04
CA GLU A 107 -15.14 -29.14 11.15
C GLU A 107 -14.45 -28.57 12.40
N MET A 108 -14.92 -27.42 12.90
CA MET A 108 -14.32 -26.71 14.04
C MET A 108 -15.34 -26.49 15.16
N LEU A 109 -14.85 -26.58 16.40
CA LEU A 109 -15.58 -26.15 17.58
C LEU A 109 -15.75 -24.63 17.58
N VAL A 110 -16.98 -24.19 17.80
CA VAL A 110 -17.37 -22.79 17.89
C VAL A 110 -18.09 -22.54 19.21
N ILE A 111 -17.98 -21.32 19.73
CA ILE A 111 -18.66 -20.87 20.94
C ILE A 111 -19.42 -19.59 20.66
N ASN A 112 -20.58 -19.40 21.27
CA ASN A 112 -21.32 -18.16 21.16
C ASN A 112 -20.74 -17.08 22.11
N GLU A 113 -21.35 -15.90 22.14
CA GLU A 113 -20.92 -14.80 23.00
C GLU A 113 -20.99 -15.12 24.50
N SER A 114 -22.02 -15.87 24.93
CA SER A 114 -22.14 -16.33 26.33
C SER A 114 -20.97 -17.23 26.71
N GLY A 115 -20.69 -18.24 25.89
CA GLY A 115 -19.57 -19.16 26.09
C GLY A 115 -18.21 -18.45 26.08
N LEU A 116 -18.04 -17.42 25.25
CA LEU A 116 -16.85 -16.58 25.26
C LEU A 116 -16.68 -15.86 26.61
N TYR A 117 -17.73 -15.23 27.14
CA TYR A 117 -17.66 -14.58 28.46
C TYR A 117 -17.41 -15.58 29.59
N SER A 118 -18.07 -16.74 29.56
CA SER A 118 -17.85 -17.84 30.49
C SER A 118 -16.39 -18.31 30.50
N ALA A 119 -15.76 -18.41 29.32
CA ALA A 119 -14.34 -18.73 29.19
C ALA A 119 -13.44 -17.61 29.76
N ILE A 120 -13.68 -16.35 29.41
CA ILE A 120 -12.86 -15.22 29.87
C ILE A 120 -12.92 -15.07 31.40
N LEU A 121 -14.11 -15.17 32.00
CA LEU A 121 -14.31 -15.02 33.45
C LEU A 121 -13.65 -16.12 34.28
N ARG A 122 -13.39 -17.29 33.67
CA ARG A 122 -12.72 -18.44 34.27
C ARG A 122 -11.21 -18.44 34.02
N SER A 123 -10.71 -17.70 33.02
CA SER A 123 -9.30 -17.67 32.68
C SER A 123 -8.43 -17.08 33.81
N ARG A 124 -7.21 -17.63 33.96
CA ARG A 124 -6.21 -17.17 34.93
C ARG A 124 -5.25 -16.13 34.38
N LYS A 125 -5.33 -15.85 33.07
CA LYS A 125 -4.47 -14.91 32.33
C LYS A 125 -4.61 -13.49 32.88
N ALA A 126 -3.50 -12.72 32.86
CA ALA A 126 -3.47 -11.39 33.43
C ALA A 126 -4.43 -10.42 32.72
N GLU A 127 -4.49 -10.46 31.38
CA GLU A 127 -5.45 -9.66 30.60
C GLU A 127 -6.90 -10.03 30.92
N ALA A 128 -7.20 -11.33 31.03
CA ALA A 128 -8.54 -11.81 31.39
C ALA A 128 -8.95 -11.36 32.81
N LYS A 129 -8.02 -11.37 33.77
CA LYS A 129 -8.26 -10.83 35.12
C LYS A 129 -8.55 -9.32 35.11
N ARG A 130 -7.85 -8.54 34.27
CA ARG A 130 -8.10 -7.10 34.11
C ARG A 130 -9.49 -6.86 33.53
N PHE A 131 -9.85 -7.59 32.48
CA PHE A 131 -11.19 -7.53 31.87
C PHE A 131 -12.29 -7.93 32.86
N LYS A 132 -12.12 -9.05 33.57
CA LYS A 132 -13.02 -9.50 34.63
C LYS A 132 -13.21 -8.43 35.71
N LYS A 133 -12.12 -7.81 36.17
CA LYS A 133 -12.18 -6.74 37.18
C LYS A 133 -12.93 -5.52 36.66
N TRP A 134 -12.72 -5.15 35.40
CA TRP A 134 -13.43 -4.05 34.76
C TRP A 134 -14.93 -4.34 34.61
N ILE A 135 -15.31 -5.53 34.14
CA ILE A 135 -16.73 -5.93 34.07
C ILE A 135 -17.37 -5.87 35.46
N THR A 136 -16.74 -6.49 36.45
CA THR A 136 -17.35 -6.68 37.78
C THR A 136 -17.36 -5.42 38.63
N ALA A 137 -16.35 -4.56 38.52
CA ALA A 137 -16.23 -3.35 39.33
C ALA A 137 -16.81 -2.11 38.66
N GLU A 138 -16.93 -2.09 37.33
CA GLU A 138 -17.33 -0.91 36.57
C GLU A 138 -18.59 -1.14 35.72
N VAL A 139 -18.54 -2.09 34.78
CA VAL A 139 -19.62 -2.28 33.80
C VAL A 139 -20.91 -2.74 34.48
N LEU A 140 -20.88 -3.83 35.25
CA LEU A 140 -22.06 -4.36 35.90
C LEU A 140 -22.63 -3.38 36.94
N PRO A 141 -21.83 -2.71 37.79
CA PRO A 141 -22.35 -1.67 38.68
C PRO A 141 -22.96 -0.47 37.94
N ALA A 142 -22.38 -0.03 36.82
CA ALA A 142 -22.90 1.07 36.01
C ALA A 142 -24.24 0.70 35.37
N ILE A 143 -24.34 -0.48 34.75
CA ILE A 143 -25.60 -0.99 34.20
C ILE A 143 -26.65 -1.13 35.31
N ARG A 144 -26.30 -1.69 36.47
CA ARG A 144 -27.23 -1.82 37.61
C ARG A 144 -27.74 -0.47 38.12
N LYS A 145 -26.91 0.57 38.11
CA LYS A 145 -27.27 1.91 38.62
C LYS A 145 -27.99 2.80 37.59
N HIS A 146 -27.61 2.69 36.33
CA HIS A 146 -28.00 3.64 35.28
C HIS A 146 -28.79 3.00 34.14
N GLY A 147 -28.98 1.68 34.15
CA GLY A 147 -29.63 0.91 33.08
C GLY A 147 -28.79 0.78 31.81
N ARG A 148 -27.62 1.42 31.73
CA ARG A 148 -26.70 1.38 30.59
C ARG A 148 -25.26 1.60 31.01
N TYR A 149 -24.34 1.19 30.14
CA TYR A 149 -22.91 1.50 30.26
C TYR A 149 -22.52 2.43 29.12
N GLU A 150 -21.88 3.55 29.44
CA GLU A 150 -21.24 4.45 28.47
C GLU A 150 -19.72 4.40 28.70
N ASP A 151 -18.96 3.97 27.69
CA ASP A 151 -17.51 3.92 27.77
C ASP A 151 -16.90 5.33 27.68
N GLN A 152 -16.23 5.75 28.76
CA GLN A 152 -15.49 7.01 28.83
C GLN A 152 -14.01 6.85 28.43
N GLY A 153 -13.70 5.92 27.52
CA GLY A 153 -12.35 5.68 27.01
C GLY A 153 -11.44 4.86 27.92
N LYS A 154 -11.99 4.15 28.91
CA LYS A 154 -11.22 3.29 29.83
C LYS A 154 -10.91 1.92 29.23
N MET A 155 -11.69 1.49 28.25
CA MET A 155 -11.38 0.29 27.47
C MET A 155 -10.04 0.42 26.73
N ALA A 156 -9.74 1.59 26.16
CA ALA A 156 -8.45 1.87 25.51
C ALA A 156 -7.27 1.73 26.49
N ALA A 157 -7.43 2.26 27.72
CA ALA A 157 -6.41 2.15 28.77
C ALA A 157 -6.20 0.70 29.26
N LEU A 158 -7.25 -0.14 29.25
CA LEU A 158 -7.14 -1.56 29.58
C LEU A 158 -6.44 -2.37 28.48
N MET A 159 -6.61 -1.99 27.21
CA MET A 159 -5.92 -2.62 26.08
C MET A 159 -4.46 -2.13 25.91
N ASP A 160 -3.96 -1.28 26.82
CA ASP A 160 -2.65 -0.60 26.72
C ASP A 160 -2.48 0.13 25.37
N GLN A 161 -3.59 0.61 24.82
CA GLN A 161 -3.64 1.42 23.62
C GLN A 161 -3.70 2.90 24.02
N LEU A 162 -3.09 3.74 23.19
CA LEU A 162 -3.10 5.17 23.41
C LEU A 162 -4.55 5.69 23.44
N SER A 163 -4.93 6.43 24.47
CA SER A 163 -6.25 7.08 24.50
C SER A 163 -6.36 8.10 23.37
N LEU A 164 -7.58 8.33 22.86
CA LEU A 164 -7.84 9.29 21.79
C LEU A 164 -7.31 10.71 22.13
N SER A 165 -7.34 11.08 23.41
CA SER A 165 -6.79 12.35 23.91
C SER A 165 -5.26 12.41 23.80
N GLN A 166 -4.57 11.37 24.25
CA GLN A 166 -3.10 11.25 24.17
C GLN A 166 -2.63 11.26 22.71
N PHE A 167 -3.36 10.57 21.84
CA PHE A 167 -3.07 10.57 20.40
C PHE A 167 -3.18 11.97 19.77
N ASN A 168 -4.23 12.71 20.12
CA ASN A 168 -4.40 14.08 19.66
C ASN A 168 -3.30 15.01 20.19
N THR A 169 -2.82 14.79 21.42
CA THR A 169 -1.68 15.52 21.97
C THR A 169 -0.40 15.27 21.16
N ILE A 170 -0.08 14.01 20.84
CA ILE A 170 1.08 13.68 19.98
C ILE A 170 0.98 14.39 18.63
N LYS A 171 -0.20 14.36 18.00
CA LYS A 171 -0.45 15.09 16.74
C LYS A 171 -0.27 16.60 16.90
N GLY A 172 -0.69 17.16 18.04
CA GLY A 172 -0.50 18.57 18.38
C GLY A 172 0.98 18.94 18.44
N VAL A 173 1.78 18.18 19.20
CA VAL A 173 3.22 18.42 19.35
C VAL A 173 3.96 18.32 18.02
N ILE A 174 3.60 17.32 17.18
CA ILE A 174 4.14 17.19 15.81
C ILE A 174 3.79 18.43 14.99
N ARG A 175 2.53 18.88 15.02
CA ARG A 175 2.07 20.06 14.27
C ARG A 175 2.81 21.32 14.69
N ASP A 176 2.98 21.53 16.00
CA ASP A 176 3.66 22.72 16.54
C ASP A 176 5.14 22.75 16.13
N LYS A 177 5.79 21.59 16.15
CA LYS A 177 7.18 21.43 15.70
C LYS A 177 7.31 21.69 14.18
N ILE A 178 6.33 21.27 13.38
CA ILE A 178 6.32 21.51 11.92
C ILE A 178 5.95 22.96 11.57
N LYS A 179 5.18 23.65 12.42
CA LYS A 179 4.80 25.05 12.20
C LYS A 179 6.04 25.97 12.14
N ALA A 180 7.09 25.62 12.88
CA ALA A 180 8.37 26.32 12.84
C ALA A 180 9.17 26.11 11.53
N ALA A 181 8.76 25.16 10.68
CA ALA A 181 9.44 24.83 9.43
C ALA A 181 8.79 25.49 8.18
N PRO A 182 9.54 25.59 7.05
CA PRO A 182 9.05 26.17 5.80
C PRO A 182 7.81 25.44 5.25
N ALA A 183 6.85 26.21 4.71
CA ALA A 183 5.54 25.71 4.27
C ALA A 183 5.61 24.58 3.23
N GLU A 184 6.57 24.67 2.30
CA GLU A 184 6.76 23.72 1.20
C GLU A 184 7.10 22.30 1.67
N LYS A 185 7.73 22.15 2.84
CA LYS A 185 8.28 20.87 3.32
C LYS A 185 7.54 20.29 4.52
N ARG A 186 6.42 20.92 4.93
CA ARG A 186 5.64 20.51 6.11
C ARG A 186 5.10 19.08 6.02
N GLN A 187 4.62 18.69 4.84
CA GLN A 187 4.09 17.33 4.62
C GLN A 187 5.17 16.26 4.73
N GLY A 188 6.35 16.50 4.14
CA GLY A 188 7.49 15.59 4.24
C GLY A 188 7.98 15.44 5.68
N LEU A 189 8.05 16.54 6.43
CA LEU A 189 8.41 16.53 7.85
C LEU A 189 7.46 15.72 8.71
N GLN A 190 6.15 15.88 8.47
CA GLN A 190 5.13 15.11 9.15
C GLN A 190 5.37 13.61 8.97
N LEU A 191 5.61 13.18 7.73
CA LEU A 191 5.85 11.78 7.41
C LEU A 191 7.14 11.26 8.07
N VAL A 192 8.23 12.02 8.01
CA VAL A 192 9.50 11.65 8.66
C VAL A 192 9.31 11.47 10.16
N MET A 193 8.60 12.38 10.83
CA MET A 193 8.30 12.27 12.26
C MET A 193 7.51 11.01 12.59
N HIS A 194 6.48 10.69 11.80
CA HIS A 194 5.73 9.44 11.98
C HIS A 194 6.63 8.21 11.79
N ASN A 195 7.45 8.16 10.74
CA ASN A 195 8.38 7.06 10.49
C ASN A 195 9.42 6.88 11.61
N ARG A 196 9.92 7.98 12.17
CA ARG A 196 10.85 7.95 13.30
C ARG A 196 10.19 7.44 14.57
N LEU A 197 8.93 7.81 14.83
CA LEU A 197 8.14 7.25 15.92
C LEU A 197 7.92 5.75 15.74
N HIS A 198 7.57 5.29 14.53
CA HIS A 198 7.41 3.87 14.22
C HIS A 198 8.69 3.08 14.50
N THR A 199 9.82 3.62 14.07
CA THR A 199 11.15 2.99 14.26
C THR A 199 11.54 2.95 15.74
N ARG A 200 11.32 4.05 16.48
CA ARG A 200 11.75 4.16 17.89
C ARG A 200 10.93 3.28 18.83
N PHE A 201 9.62 3.22 18.61
CA PHE A 201 8.70 2.48 19.46
C PHE A 201 8.36 1.09 18.91
N ASN A 202 8.93 0.71 17.76
CA ASN A 202 8.69 -0.56 17.07
C ASN A 202 7.19 -0.83 16.85
N VAL A 203 6.47 0.20 16.41
CA VAL A 203 5.02 0.14 16.16
C VAL A 203 4.71 0.49 14.71
N PRO A 204 3.80 -0.23 14.04
CA PRO A 204 3.46 0.06 12.65
C PRO A 204 2.60 1.33 12.50
N ARG A 205 1.93 1.78 13.57
CA ARG A 205 1.11 3.00 13.61
C ARG A 205 1.30 3.75 14.92
N THR A 206 1.20 5.08 14.88
CA THR A 206 1.34 5.93 16.08
C THR A 206 0.20 5.75 17.08
N GLU A 207 -0.93 5.23 16.62
CA GLU A 207 -2.09 4.86 17.44
C GLU A 207 -1.81 3.65 18.34
N LEU A 208 -0.81 2.83 17.97
CA LEU A 208 -0.45 1.60 18.66
C LEU A 208 0.70 1.80 19.65
N ILE A 209 1.12 3.04 19.91
CA ILE A 209 2.10 3.33 20.96
C ILE A 209 1.45 2.99 22.31
N PRO A 210 2.11 2.20 23.18
CA PRO A 210 1.59 1.90 24.50
C PRO A 210 1.36 3.17 25.33
N ALA A 211 0.29 3.19 26.12
CA ALA A 211 -0.05 4.36 26.95
C ALA A 211 1.07 4.70 27.96
N SER A 212 1.79 3.68 28.42
CA SER A 212 2.98 3.82 29.28
C SER A 212 4.15 4.57 28.64
N GLN A 213 4.19 4.65 27.31
CA GLN A 213 5.28 5.26 26.55
C GLN A 213 4.92 6.64 25.99
N PHE A 214 3.75 7.17 26.37
CA PHE A 214 3.25 8.47 25.93
C PHE A 214 4.24 9.61 26.21
N ASP A 215 4.73 9.73 27.45
CA ASP A 215 5.66 10.81 27.82
C ASP A 215 6.99 10.69 27.07
N SER A 216 7.45 9.46 26.86
CA SER A 216 8.66 9.17 26.08
C SER A 216 8.49 9.58 24.61
N ALA A 217 7.31 9.37 24.03
CA ALA A 217 7.01 9.78 22.66
C ALA A 217 6.97 11.30 22.52
N CYS A 218 6.32 12.00 23.45
CA CYS A 218 6.30 13.47 23.50
C CYS A 218 7.71 14.06 23.63
N ASN A 219 8.51 13.55 24.56
CA ASN A 219 9.88 13.99 24.78
C ASN A 219 10.77 13.73 23.57
N PHE A 220 10.59 12.59 22.90
CA PHE A 220 11.33 12.26 21.68
C PHE A 220 11.06 13.27 20.55
N ILE A 221 9.80 13.63 20.32
CA ILE A 221 9.42 14.62 19.31
C ILE A 221 9.97 16.00 19.67
N ALA A 222 9.89 16.38 20.95
CA ALA A 222 10.40 17.66 21.43
C ALA A 222 11.91 17.78 21.23
N ALA A 223 12.66 16.73 21.60
CA ALA A 223 14.12 16.66 21.53
C ALA A 223 14.66 16.44 20.12
N TYR A 224 13.84 16.03 19.15
CA TYR A 224 14.29 15.81 17.79
C TYR A 224 14.72 17.12 17.14
N SER A 225 16.02 17.26 16.90
CA SER A 225 16.61 18.36 16.14
C SER A 225 16.42 18.10 14.66
N ILE A 226 15.90 19.11 13.96
CA ILE A 226 15.54 19.09 12.54
C ILE A 226 16.79 19.22 11.65
N GLU A 227 17.97 18.94 12.18
CA GLU A 227 19.24 19.29 11.55
C GLU A 227 19.81 18.09 10.77
N GLY A 228 19.98 18.26 9.46
CA GLY A 228 20.90 17.43 8.65
C GLY A 228 20.29 16.43 7.67
N GLU A 229 19.08 15.89 7.89
CA GLU A 229 18.43 14.97 6.92
C GLU A 229 17.53 15.71 5.89
N TYR A 230 17.86 16.96 5.60
CA TYR A 230 17.12 17.82 4.65
C TYR A 230 17.63 17.81 3.23
N LEU A 231 18.51 16.86 2.91
CA LEU A 231 18.75 16.49 1.52
C LEU A 231 17.71 15.44 1.15
N GLY A 232 16.48 15.91 0.91
CA GLY A 232 15.57 15.13 0.10
C GLY A 232 16.33 14.69 -1.15
N LYS A 233 16.24 13.42 -1.53
CA LYS A 233 16.72 12.92 -2.81
C LYS A 233 16.26 13.94 -3.85
N GLU A 234 17.19 14.66 -4.48
CA GLU A 234 16.87 15.71 -5.45
C GLU A 234 15.77 15.15 -6.35
N THR A 235 14.55 15.66 -6.20
CA THR A 235 13.52 15.42 -7.19
C THR A 235 14.07 16.11 -8.43
N ALA A 236 14.68 15.30 -9.29
CA ALA A 236 15.13 15.71 -10.60
C ALA A 236 14.03 16.61 -11.18
N ALA A 237 14.40 17.84 -11.52
CA ALA A 237 13.50 18.81 -12.10
C ALA A 237 12.67 18.12 -13.20
N PRO A 238 11.37 18.46 -13.35
CA PRO A 238 10.52 17.83 -14.35
C PRO A 238 11.23 17.88 -15.70
N MET A 239 11.63 16.69 -16.19
CA MET A 239 12.45 16.57 -17.38
C MET A 239 11.66 17.17 -18.55
N LEU A 240 12.12 18.31 -19.06
CA LEU A 240 11.63 18.80 -20.35
C LEU A 240 11.85 17.69 -21.39
N PRO A 241 10.92 17.48 -22.34
CA PRO A 241 11.12 16.48 -23.38
C PRO A 241 12.43 16.79 -24.12
N LEU A 242 13.35 15.83 -24.09
CA LEU A 242 14.66 15.92 -24.72
C LEU A 242 14.49 16.04 -26.24
N ASN A 243 14.81 17.21 -26.80
CA ASN A 243 14.80 17.42 -28.24
C ASN A 243 16.14 16.99 -28.86
N ILE A 244 16.39 15.67 -28.89
CA ILE A 244 17.65 15.07 -29.37
C ILE A 244 17.53 14.44 -30.76
N HIS A 245 16.60 14.90 -31.59
CA HIS A 245 16.40 14.36 -32.93
C HIS A 245 17.35 15.01 -33.96
N PHE A 246 18.46 14.33 -34.27
CA PHE A 246 19.45 14.77 -35.26
C PHE A 246 19.68 13.69 -36.33
N PRO A 247 18.82 13.60 -37.36
CA PRO A 247 18.98 12.64 -38.46
C PRO A 247 20.21 12.95 -39.32
N VAL A 248 20.66 12.00 -40.14
CA VAL A 248 21.87 12.15 -40.99
C VAL A 248 21.81 13.40 -41.88
N ASP A 249 20.62 13.84 -42.25
CA ASP A 249 20.39 15.06 -43.04
C ASP A 249 21.00 16.32 -42.40
N CYS A 250 21.09 16.37 -41.06
CA CYS A 250 21.71 17.48 -40.35
C CYS A 250 23.23 17.62 -40.58
N LEU A 251 23.85 16.58 -41.17
CA LEU A 251 25.23 16.60 -41.64
C LEU A 251 25.30 16.96 -43.12
N THR A 252 24.46 16.35 -43.95
CA THR A 252 24.56 16.44 -45.41
C THR A 252 24.42 17.86 -45.96
N ASP A 253 23.72 18.75 -45.24
CA ASP A 253 23.50 20.14 -45.63
C ASP A 253 24.67 21.08 -45.30
N ARG A 254 25.71 20.59 -44.60
CA ARG A 254 26.81 21.45 -44.11
C ARG A 254 27.81 21.85 -45.19
N ARG A 255 27.96 21.01 -46.22
CA ARG A 255 28.93 21.20 -47.29
C ARG A 255 28.47 20.50 -48.57
N GLU A 256 28.66 21.17 -49.71
CA GLU A 256 28.47 20.56 -51.03
C GLU A 256 29.31 19.29 -51.19
N GLY A 257 28.68 18.24 -51.71
CA GLY A 257 29.33 16.95 -51.96
C GLY A 257 29.56 16.09 -50.71
N MET A 258 29.00 16.46 -49.54
CA MET A 258 29.02 15.59 -48.36
C MET A 258 28.13 14.35 -48.55
N ARG A 259 27.02 14.46 -49.28
CA ARG A 259 26.23 13.29 -49.74
C ARG A 259 26.52 13.03 -51.21
N LYS A 260 26.86 11.80 -51.57
CA LYS A 260 27.09 11.39 -52.97
C LYS A 260 26.34 10.10 -53.27
N PRO A 261 25.59 9.99 -54.37
CA PRO A 261 24.89 8.75 -54.70
C PRO A 261 25.87 7.61 -54.94
N ARG A 262 25.58 6.42 -54.36
CA ARG A 262 26.34 5.20 -54.60
C ARG A 262 25.61 4.27 -55.55
N ASP A 263 24.36 3.97 -55.23
CA ASP A 263 23.45 3.11 -56.00
C ASP A 263 22.00 3.61 -55.85
N GLU A 264 21.01 2.88 -56.37
CA GLU A 264 19.60 3.27 -56.31
C GLU A 264 19.02 3.37 -54.89
N LYS A 265 19.70 2.84 -53.87
CA LYS A 265 19.19 2.74 -52.48
C LYS A 265 20.10 3.36 -51.42
N HIS A 266 21.35 3.69 -51.76
CA HIS A 266 22.35 4.14 -50.80
C HIS A 266 23.16 5.34 -51.31
N ASP A 267 23.57 6.18 -50.37
CA ASP A 267 24.51 7.28 -50.61
C ASP A 267 25.77 7.13 -49.74
N TYR A 268 26.87 7.64 -50.26
CA TYR A 268 28.08 7.90 -49.48
C TYR A 268 27.92 9.19 -48.67
N LEU A 269 28.40 9.14 -47.43
CA LEU A 269 28.62 10.30 -46.57
C LEU A 269 30.12 10.61 -46.49
N GLY A 270 30.55 11.67 -47.17
CA GLY A 270 31.93 12.14 -47.19
C GLY A 270 32.22 13.12 -46.05
N VAL A 271 32.77 12.60 -44.96
CA VAL A 271 33.22 13.40 -43.79
C VAL A 271 34.74 13.60 -43.85
N VAL A 272 35.21 14.82 -43.61
CA VAL A 272 36.63 15.16 -43.52
C VAL A 272 36.97 15.70 -42.13
N LEU A 273 38.26 15.73 -41.80
CA LEU A 273 38.76 16.24 -40.51
C LEU A 273 38.33 17.68 -40.22
N SER A 274 38.23 18.54 -41.24
CA SER A 274 37.79 19.93 -41.07
C SER A 274 36.31 20.04 -40.67
N ASP A 275 35.47 19.04 -40.97
CA ASP A 275 34.05 19.06 -40.59
C ASP A 275 33.83 18.98 -39.07
N LEU A 276 34.83 18.49 -38.32
CA LEU A 276 34.84 18.46 -36.85
C LEU A 276 35.50 19.70 -36.23
N ALA A 277 36.46 20.29 -36.93
CA ALA A 277 37.27 21.42 -36.44
C ALA A 277 36.62 22.79 -36.73
N GLU A 278 36.03 22.97 -37.91
CA GLU A 278 35.44 24.24 -38.32
C GLU A 278 34.18 24.58 -37.50
N ASN A 279 33.82 25.87 -37.44
CA ASN A 279 32.80 26.49 -36.57
C ASN A 279 31.35 26.00 -36.76
N PHE A 280 31.14 24.82 -37.32
CA PHE A 280 29.85 24.16 -37.37
C PHE A 280 29.45 23.67 -35.98
N THR A 281 28.22 23.95 -35.56
CA THR A 281 27.63 23.35 -34.37
C THR A 281 27.41 21.85 -34.64
N SER A 282 28.28 21.00 -34.08
CA SER A 282 28.20 19.54 -34.25
C SER A 282 26.89 18.99 -33.66
N PRO A 283 26.26 17.95 -34.26
CA PRO A 283 25.08 17.34 -33.65
C PRO A 283 25.39 16.79 -32.26
N CYS A 284 26.60 16.26 -32.06
CA CYS A 284 27.08 15.81 -30.75
C CYS A 284 27.09 16.96 -29.73
N GLU A 285 27.56 18.13 -30.12
CA GLU A 285 27.59 19.32 -29.26
C GLU A 285 26.16 19.78 -28.89
N LYS A 286 25.23 19.75 -29.85
CA LYS A 286 23.81 20.08 -29.61
C LYS A 286 23.14 19.07 -28.67
N ILE A 287 23.40 17.77 -28.83
CA ILE A 287 22.89 16.73 -27.95
C ILE A 287 23.42 16.92 -26.53
N LEU A 288 24.74 17.13 -26.37
CA LEU A 288 25.34 17.37 -25.07
C LEU A 288 24.83 18.66 -24.40
N SER A 289 24.55 19.70 -25.20
CA SER A 289 23.92 20.94 -24.71
C SER A 289 22.49 20.70 -24.21
N GLU A 290 21.67 19.97 -24.98
CA GLU A 290 20.28 19.66 -24.59
C GLU A 290 20.22 18.74 -23.37
N LEU A 291 21.12 17.76 -23.26
CA LEU A 291 21.22 16.89 -22.08
C LEU A 291 21.61 17.69 -20.84
N SER A 292 22.59 18.60 -20.96
CA SER A 292 22.97 19.49 -19.86
C SER A 292 21.80 20.39 -19.44
N ARG A 293 21.06 20.95 -20.40
CA ARG A 293 19.87 21.80 -20.15
C ARG A 293 18.72 21.03 -19.50
N ALA A 294 18.60 19.74 -19.79
CA ALA A 294 17.63 18.84 -19.16
C ALA A 294 18.07 18.34 -17.77
N GLY A 295 19.23 18.79 -17.25
CA GLY A 295 19.71 18.47 -15.91
C GLY A 295 20.57 17.21 -15.81
N TYR A 296 21.01 16.64 -16.94
CA TYR A 296 21.93 15.50 -16.94
C TYR A 296 23.37 15.97 -16.75
N SER A 297 24.13 15.23 -15.93
CA SER A 297 25.58 15.42 -15.82
C SER A 297 26.28 14.80 -17.03
N VAL A 298 26.80 15.66 -17.90
CA VAL A 298 27.49 15.29 -19.16
C VAL A 298 28.90 15.88 -19.27
N GLU A 299 29.49 16.33 -18.15
CA GLU A 299 30.80 16.99 -18.15
C GLU A 299 31.91 16.12 -18.75
N GLY A 300 31.94 14.83 -18.43
CA GLY A 300 32.93 13.90 -18.99
C GLY A 300 32.88 13.82 -20.52
N ALA A 301 31.68 13.67 -21.08
CA ALA A 301 31.47 13.63 -22.52
C ALA A 301 31.83 14.97 -23.20
N TRP A 302 31.57 16.10 -22.52
CA TRP A 302 32.01 17.42 -22.98
C TRP A 302 33.54 17.55 -23.06
N TRP A 303 34.26 17.10 -22.04
CA TRP A 303 35.73 17.13 -22.03
C TRP A 303 36.33 16.22 -23.08
N GLU A 304 35.74 15.03 -23.27
CA GLU A 304 36.17 14.09 -24.31
C GLU A 304 35.97 14.68 -25.72
N PHE A 305 34.78 15.21 -26.01
CA PHE A 305 34.48 15.83 -27.31
C PHE A 305 35.38 17.03 -27.61
N ARG A 306 35.61 17.92 -26.63
CA ARG A 306 36.56 19.04 -26.77
C ARG A 306 37.98 18.57 -27.03
N THR A 307 38.40 17.48 -26.37
CA THR A 307 39.72 16.89 -26.60
C THR A 307 39.86 16.40 -28.04
N TYR A 308 38.85 15.75 -28.59
CA TYR A 308 38.86 15.33 -30.00
C TYR A 308 38.95 16.52 -30.95
N ARG A 309 38.15 17.57 -30.72
CA ARG A 309 38.17 18.79 -31.54
C ARG A 309 39.54 19.46 -31.55
N ASN A 310 40.13 19.66 -30.36
CA ASN A 310 41.46 20.25 -30.23
C ASN A 310 42.54 19.39 -30.93
N LYS A 311 42.48 18.06 -30.79
CA LYS A 311 43.41 17.16 -31.49
C LYS A 311 43.23 17.23 -33.01
N THR A 312 42.00 17.32 -33.51
CA THR A 312 41.77 17.48 -34.96
C THR A 312 42.28 18.81 -35.49
N GLU A 313 42.12 19.91 -34.74
CA GLU A 313 42.68 21.22 -35.10
C GLU A 313 44.21 21.19 -35.16
N GLN A 314 44.87 20.55 -34.19
CA GLN A 314 46.32 20.37 -34.19
C GLN A 314 46.79 19.57 -35.42
N LEU A 315 46.10 18.48 -35.74
CA LEU A 315 46.41 17.67 -36.92
C LEU A 315 46.25 18.46 -38.22
N LEU A 316 45.18 19.24 -38.35
CA LEU A 316 44.96 20.11 -39.52
C LEU A 316 46.04 21.18 -39.64
N GLY A 317 46.44 21.80 -38.52
CA GLY A 317 47.54 22.76 -38.48
C GLY A 317 48.87 22.13 -38.92
N MET A 318 49.18 20.92 -38.45
CA MET A 318 50.38 20.18 -38.85
C MET A 318 50.37 19.87 -40.36
N ILE A 319 49.24 19.40 -40.90
CA ILE A 319 49.10 19.11 -42.34
C ILE A 319 49.31 20.39 -43.16
N ARG A 320 48.70 21.51 -42.76
CA ARG A 320 48.89 22.81 -43.44
C ARG A 320 50.36 23.24 -43.41
N GLY A 321 51.03 23.13 -42.26
CA GLY A 321 52.45 23.47 -42.14
C GLY A 321 53.35 22.60 -43.02
N LEU A 322 53.09 21.28 -43.10
CA LEU A 322 53.82 20.40 -44.00
C LEU A 322 53.60 20.76 -45.48
N GLN A 323 52.37 21.12 -45.85
CA GLN A 323 52.07 21.58 -47.21
C GLN A 323 52.80 22.88 -47.56
N GLU A 324 52.86 23.84 -46.62
CA GLU A 324 53.62 25.08 -46.79
C GLU A 324 55.11 24.79 -46.99
N VAL A 325 55.70 23.91 -46.18
CA VAL A 325 57.12 23.50 -46.33
C VAL A 325 57.39 22.84 -47.69
N ALA A 326 56.47 22.03 -48.18
CA ALA A 326 56.65 21.31 -49.45
C ALA A 326 56.53 22.20 -50.70
N VAL A 327 55.75 23.29 -50.63
CA VAL A 327 55.40 24.13 -51.79
C VAL A 327 56.08 25.50 -51.76
N ALA A 328 56.40 26.04 -50.59
CA ALA A 328 56.99 27.38 -50.47
C ALA A 328 58.42 27.43 -51.03
N PRO A 329 58.73 28.41 -51.90
CA PRO A 329 60.07 28.54 -52.46
C PRO A 329 61.07 28.97 -51.39
N GLN A 330 62.14 28.21 -51.24
CA GLN A 330 63.24 28.57 -50.35
C GLN A 330 64.04 29.73 -50.98
N SER A 331 63.97 30.91 -50.36
CA SER A 331 64.61 32.12 -50.88
C SER A 331 66.01 32.30 -50.29
N TYR A 332 67.01 32.49 -51.14
CA TYR A 332 68.38 32.78 -50.76
C TYR A 332 68.77 34.18 -51.21
N VAL A 333 69.48 34.93 -50.37
CA VAL A 333 70.04 36.23 -50.75
C VAL A 333 71.31 36.00 -51.57
N ILE A 334 71.28 36.35 -52.85
CA ILE A 334 72.43 36.24 -53.76
C ILE A 334 72.95 37.64 -54.09
N GLY A 335 74.25 37.87 -53.92
CA GLY A 335 74.88 39.14 -54.30
C GLY A 335 74.81 39.37 -55.81
N ARG A 336 74.40 40.58 -56.23
CA ARG A 336 74.38 40.95 -57.66
C ARG A 336 75.81 40.97 -58.20
N ARG A 337 76.09 40.24 -59.29
CA ARG A 337 77.31 40.47 -60.08
C ARG A 337 77.20 41.85 -60.72
N VAL A 338 78.14 42.73 -60.37
CA VAL A 338 78.35 43.98 -61.11
C VAL A 338 79.11 43.59 -62.38
N SER A 339 78.46 43.70 -63.54
CA SER A 339 79.12 43.55 -64.83
C SER A 339 80.16 44.67 -64.97
N ALA A 340 81.42 44.29 -65.16
CA ALA A 340 82.55 45.21 -65.34
C ALA A 340 82.44 46.00 -66.66
#